data_AF-A0A7T0KLL8-F1
#
_entry.id   AF-A0A7T0KLL8-F1
#
_cell.length_a   1.000
_cell.length_b   1.000
_cell.length_c   1.000
_cell.angle_alpha   90.00
_cell.angle_beta   90.00
_cell.angle_gamma   90.00
#
_symmetry.space_group_name_H-M   'P 1'
#
loop_
_entity.id
_entity.type
_entity.pdbx_description
1 polymer ?
#
loop_
_entity_poly.entity_id
_entity_poly.type
_entity_poly.pdbx_seq_one_letter_code
_entity_poly.pdbx_strand_id
1 'polypeptide(L)'
;MTYNEDDSLFLLRRANPVPDDALTPAQQARADETLEAVMAQPRASRRPRGLPWVPWLGAAAALVLVVGLGVGVVPQQRARAQAEEALTRAAEASASKPQMASVTSADYLRRVDSIGEASVVSVLRTDASGTVEVNQEDIGDLPAELATAAGDIRDQRPLDPDADIPELLPGKSVRTALEMLLSPGLTAGHQRDLYAFIAQAEGSRVVDWESQREGNAVTIERKEEDLTFTLLPETGQLVSVTNLVAPGVVTTVDAAGIVSCVNITGVAGPSEISLTCADNNYLLTDLQWNGWESALATAVGTASINECDPDCAGGTFHTFPADVSASEKRSCGYNLEVYTKLEVDYSEEVQRAEPLAQPETFDLGCG
;
A
#
# COMPACT_ATOMS: atom_id res chain seq x y z
N MET A 1 -26.66 31.83 -19.09
CA MET A 1 -26.77 30.41 -18.70
C MET A 1 -26.90 30.37 -17.19
N THR A 2 -28.12 30.29 -16.70
CA THR A 2 -28.42 30.11 -15.28
C THR A 2 -28.32 28.62 -14.99
N TYR A 3 -27.29 28.22 -14.23
CA TYR A 3 -27.10 26.85 -13.78
C TYR A 3 -28.18 26.56 -12.73
N ASN A 4 -29.02 25.56 -12.98
CA ASN A 4 -30.11 25.19 -12.07
C ASN A 4 -29.55 24.19 -11.06
N GLU A 5 -29.61 24.49 -9.75
CA GLU A 5 -29.03 23.65 -8.68
C GLU A 5 -29.61 22.22 -8.66
N ASP A 6 -30.83 22.05 -9.16
CA ASP A 6 -31.48 20.76 -9.36
C ASP A 6 -30.70 19.82 -10.29
N ASP A 7 -29.98 20.37 -11.28
CA ASP A 7 -29.25 19.59 -12.27
C ASP A 7 -27.95 19.00 -11.67
N SER A 8 -27.28 19.76 -10.79
CA SER A 8 -26.10 19.28 -10.05
C SER A 8 -26.45 18.25 -8.99
N LEU A 9 -27.55 18.44 -8.25
CA LEU A 9 -28.03 17.46 -7.27
C LEU A 9 -28.46 16.15 -7.94
N PHE A 10 -29.06 16.25 -9.13
CA PHE A 10 -29.42 15.09 -9.93
C PHE A 10 -28.20 14.32 -10.44
N LEU A 11 -27.14 15.02 -10.89
CA LEU A 11 -25.88 14.41 -11.31
C LEU A 11 -25.14 13.73 -10.14
N LEU A 12 -25.15 14.36 -8.95
CA LEU A 12 -24.53 13.80 -7.74
C LEU A 12 -25.25 12.52 -7.26
N ARG A 13 -26.59 12.48 -7.30
CA ARG A 13 -27.37 11.28 -6.94
C ARG A 13 -27.21 10.12 -7.93
N ARG A 14 -26.86 10.39 -9.20
CA ARG A 14 -26.48 9.32 -10.14
C ARG A 14 -25.07 8.77 -9.89
N ALA A 15 -24.15 9.63 -9.42
CA ALA A 15 -22.77 9.24 -9.16
C ALA A 15 -22.61 8.38 -7.90
N ASN A 16 -23.57 8.46 -6.97
CA ASN A 16 -23.65 7.62 -5.78
C ASN A 16 -25.07 7.05 -5.63
N PRO A 17 -25.38 5.87 -6.21
CA PRO A 17 -26.74 5.35 -6.31
C PRO A 17 -27.25 4.71 -5.01
N VAL A 18 -26.50 4.81 -3.91
CA VAL A 18 -26.93 4.31 -2.59
C VAL A 18 -28.03 5.25 -2.07
N PRO A 19 -29.20 4.75 -1.66
CA PRO A 19 -30.20 5.58 -1.00
C PRO A 19 -29.60 6.13 0.29
N ASP A 20 -29.62 7.46 0.47
CA ASP A 20 -29.42 8.05 1.80
C ASP A 20 -30.57 7.56 2.67
N ASP A 21 -30.31 6.57 3.53
CA ASP A 21 -31.26 6.17 4.55
C ASP A 21 -31.61 7.41 5.37
N ALA A 22 -32.90 7.68 5.53
CA ALA A 22 -33.36 8.80 6.34
C ALA A 22 -32.76 8.65 7.74
N LEU A 23 -31.97 9.65 8.17
CA LEU A 23 -31.34 9.64 9.49
C LEU A 23 -32.41 9.37 10.56
N THR A 24 -32.10 8.48 11.49
CA THR A 24 -32.94 8.35 12.68
C THR A 24 -32.97 9.70 13.43
N PRO A 25 -34.03 10.01 14.19
CA PRO A 25 -34.10 11.28 14.94
C PRO A 25 -32.88 11.54 15.83
N ALA A 26 -32.25 10.49 16.36
CA ALA A 26 -31.05 10.58 17.18
C ALA A 26 -29.76 10.83 16.36
N GLN A 27 -29.71 10.42 15.11
CA GLN A 27 -28.60 10.75 14.20
C GLN A 27 -28.75 12.16 13.66
N GLN A 28 -29.98 12.58 13.34
CA GLN A 28 -30.26 13.93 12.90
C GLN A 28 -29.93 14.97 13.97
N ALA A 29 -30.33 14.73 15.23
CA ALA A 29 -29.96 15.60 16.35
C ALA A 29 -28.45 15.76 16.53
N ARG A 30 -27.67 14.68 16.35
CA ARG A 30 -26.19 14.71 16.43
C ARG A 30 -25.57 15.46 15.25
N ALA A 31 -26.12 15.30 14.05
CA ALA A 31 -25.67 16.02 12.86
C ALA A 31 -25.93 17.53 13.00
N ASP A 32 -27.12 17.91 13.50
CA ASP A 32 -27.50 19.30 13.74
C ASP A 32 -26.62 19.94 14.83
N GLU A 33 -26.33 19.22 15.93
CA GLU A 33 -25.41 19.68 16.99
C GLU A 33 -23.99 19.90 16.46
N THR A 34 -23.49 19.00 15.61
CA THR A 34 -22.18 19.12 14.98
C THR A 34 -22.13 20.32 14.03
N LEU A 35 -23.20 20.52 13.26
CA LEU A 35 -23.31 21.64 12.33
C LEU A 35 -23.38 22.98 13.07
N GLU A 36 -24.16 23.07 14.15
CA GLU A 36 -24.20 24.25 15.01
C GLU A 36 -22.84 24.52 15.64
N ALA A 37 -22.10 23.50 16.09
CA ALA A 37 -20.75 23.66 16.63
C ALA A 37 -19.77 24.22 15.58
N VAL A 38 -19.86 23.76 14.33
CA VAL A 38 -19.03 24.26 13.22
C VAL A 38 -19.43 25.69 12.83
N MET A 39 -20.73 26.01 12.78
CA MET A 39 -21.21 27.36 12.46
C MET A 39 -20.96 28.36 13.59
N ALA A 40 -20.93 27.90 14.84
CA ALA A 40 -20.65 28.72 16.02
C ALA A 40 -19.16 29.00 16.22
N GLN A 41 -18.25 28.35 15.47
CA GLN A 41 -16.83 28.69 15.52
C GLN A 41 -16.62 30.10 14.97
N PRO A 42 -16.15 31.07 15.81
CA PRO A 42 -15.87 32.40 15.33
C PRO A 42 -14.67 32.35 14.38
N ARG A 43 -14.90 32.66 13.10
CA ARG A 43 -13.82 32.92 12.14
C ARG A 43 -12.89 33.98 12.75
N ALA A 44 -11.68 33.58 13.10
CA ALA A 44 -10.69 34.42 13.76
C ALA A 44 -10.27 35.60 12.86
N SER A 45 -11.04 36.68 12.92
CA SER A 45 -10.64 37.97 12.35
C SER A 45 -9.69 38.66 13.34
N ARG A 46 -8.39 38.65 13.04
CA ARG A 46 -7.42 39.48 13.76
C ARG A 46 -7.70 40.95 13.43
N ARG A 47 -8.31 41.68 14.36
CA ARG A 47 -8.27 43.16 14.40
C ARG A 47 -7.34 43.63 15.53
N PRO A 48 -6.41 44.56 15.27
CA PRO A 48 -5.60 45.17 16.31
C PRO A 48 -6.34 46.33 17.01
N ARG A 49 -5.99 46.54 18.28
CA ARG A 49 -6.50 47.58 19.19
C ARG A 49 -6.13 48.99 18.71
N GLY A 50 -7.04 49.94 18.89
CA GLY A 50 -6.96 51.30 18.33
C GLY A 50 -6.26 52.36 19.19
N LEU A 51 -6.10 53.55 18.58
CA LEU A 51 -5.94 54.87 19.19
C LEU A 51 -6.65 55.94 18.29
N PRO A 52 -6.95 57.16 18.78
CA PRO A 52 -8.26 57.80 18.57
C PRO A 52 -8.39 58.81 17.42
N TRP A 53 -9.64 58.88 16.92
CA TRP A 53 -10.47 59.93 16.27
C TRP A 53 -9.95 61.39 16.33
N VAL A 54 -10.04 62.32 15.34
CA VAL A 54 -11.07 62.78 14.36
C VAL A 54 -10.40 63.85 13.39
N PRO A 55 -11.07 64.56 12.44
CA PRO A 55 -11.98 64.20 11.34
C PRO A 55 -11.51 64.65 9.91
N TRP A 56 -12.00 63.92 8.90
CA TRP A 56 -12.54 64.33 7.58
C TRP A 56 -11.97 65.54 6.79
N LEU A 57 -11.56 65.29 5.54
CA LEU A 57 -12.29 65.65 4.31
C LEU A 57 -11.44 65.36 3.06
N GLY A 58 -12.10 64.97 1.96
CA GLY A 58 -11.62 65.25 0.61
C GLY A 58 -11.13 64.05 -0.18
N ALA A 59 -12.04 63.46 -0.96
CA ALA A 59 -11.74 62.55 -2.03
C ALA A 59 -10.71 63.12 -3.02
N ALA A 60 -9.71 62.33 -3.37
CA ALA A 60 -9.01 62.43 -4.65
C ALA A 60 -8.31 61.10 -4.94
N ALA A 61 -8.42 60.69 -6.20
CA ALA A 61 -7.86 59.49 -6.79
C ALA A 61 -6.44 59.18 -6.31
N ALA A 62 -6.23 57.95 -5.85
CA ALA A 62 -4.90 57.38 -5.69
C ALA A 62 -4.90 55.98 -6.30
N LEU A 63 -4.12 55.85 -7.37
CA LEU A 63 -3.41 54.65 -7.80
C LEU A 63 -3.46 53.55 -6.74
N VAL A 64 -4.02 52.40 -7.11
CA VAL A 64 -3.70 51.14 -6.43
C VAL A 64 -2.22 50.89 -6.72
N LEU A 65 -1.36 51.46 -5.88
CA LEU A 65 -0.07 50.88 -5.58
C LEU A 65 -0.40 49.53 -4.97
N VAL A 66 -0.41 48.50 -5.82
CA VAL A 66 -0.12 47.14 -5.40
C VAL A 66 1.28 47.22 -4.78
N VAL A 67 1.35 47.55 -3.49
CA VAL A 67 2.51 47.21 -2.69
C VAL A 67 2.46 45.70 -2.62
N GLY A 68 3.08 45.09 -3.62
CA GLY A 68 3.48 43.71 -3.58
C GLY A 68 4.39 43.54 -2.39
N LEU A 69 3.81 43.24 -1.22
CA LEU A 69 4.46 42.41 -0.22
C LEU A 69 4.48 40.99 -0.77
N GLY A 70 5.16 40.82 -1.89
CA GLY A 70 5.80 39.56 -2.22
C GLY A 70 6.90 39.39 -1.20
N VAL A 71 6.54 38.88 -0.01
CA VAL A 71 7.51 38.24 0.86
C VAL A 71 8.05 37.10 0.00
N GLY A 72 9.25 37.28 -0.53
CA GLY A 72 9.95 36.25 -1.28
C GLY A 72 10.18 35.09 -0.33
N VAL A 73 9.23 34.15 -0.28
CA VAL A 73 9.43 32.86 0.33
C VAL A 73 10.61 32.25 -0.41
N VAL A 74 11.76 32.18 0.27
CA VAL A 74 13.00 31.65 -0.27
C VAL A 74 12.68 30.28 -0.89
N PRO A 75 13.20 29.93 -2.08
CA PRO A 75 12.88 28.67 -2.76
C PRO A 75 12.96 27.44 -1.84
N GLN A 76 13.87 27.46 -0.86
CA GLN A 76 14.00 26.42 0.17
C GLN A 76 12.79 26.29 1.10
N GLN A 77 12.20 27.40 1.56
CA GLN A 77 11.00 27.36 2.41
C GLN A 77 9.80 26.80 1.65
N ARG A 78 9.71 27.06 0.33
CA ARG A 78 8.68 26.46 -0.52
C ARG A 78 8.88 24.94 -0.66
N ALA A 79 10.11 24.50 -0.92
CA ALA A 79 10.42 23.08 -1.05
C ALA A 79 10.15 22.28 0.23
N ARG A 80 10.37 22.88 1.41
CA ARG A 80 10.00 22.27 2.70
C ARG A 80 8.49 22.16 2.87
N ALA A 81 7.75 23.25 2.63
CA ALA A 81 6.28 23.23 2.75
C ALA A 81 5.63 22.23 1.78
N GLN A 82 6.18 22.09 0.57
CA GLN A 82 5.72 21.09 -0.40
C GLN A 82 5.99 19.65 0.06
N ALA A 83 7.11 19.40 0.73
CA ALA A 83 7.42 18.07 1.26
C ALA A 83 6.44 17.70 2.38
N GLU A 84 6.19 18.64 3.30
CA GLU A 84 5.19 18.49 4.36
C GLU A 84 3.79 18.23 3.78
N GLU A 85 3.37 18.97 2.76
CA GLU A 85 2.08 18.75 2.08
C GLU A 85 2.00 17.37 1.43
N ALA A 86 3.03 16.95 0.69
CA ALA A 86 3.06 15.65 0.03
C ALA A 86 3.00 14.49 1.04
N LEU A 87 3.75 14.59 2.15
CA LEU A 87 3.76 13.58 3.21
C LEU A 87 2.45 13.55 4.00
N THR A 88 1.85 14.72 4.25
CA THR A 88 0.53 14.80 4.89
C THR A 88 -0.53 14.15 4.01
N ARG A 89 -0.50 14.43 2.70
CA ARG A 89 -1.40 13.79 1.74
C ARG A 89 -1.19 12.28 1.69
N ALA A 90 0.06 11.81 1.70
CA ALA A 90 0.37 10.39 1.78
C ALA A 90 -0.18 9.74 3.05
N ALA A 91 -0.10 10.42 4.21
CA ALA A 91 -0.68 9.96 5.45
C ALA A 91 -2.21 9.81 5.35
N GLU A 92 -2.88 10.85 4.84
CA GLU A 92 -4.34 10.86 4.63
C GLU A 92 -4.78 9.76 3.66
N ALA A 93 -4.07 9.59 2.54
CA ALA A 93 -4.34 8.55 1.56
C ALA A 93 -4.10 7.15 2.12
N SER A 94 -3.09 6.97 2.99
CA SER A 94 -2.81 5.68 3.62
C SER A 94 -3.95 5.23 4.53
N ALA A 95 -4.64 6.17 5.19
CA ALA A 95 -5.74 5.85 6.08
C ALA A 95 -6.96 5.22 5.38
N SER A 96 -7.08 5.38 4.05
CA SER A 96 -8.15 4.79 3.25
C SER A 96 -7.77 3.49 2.55
N LYS A 97 -6.53 3.00 2.75
CA LYS A 97 -6.08 1.75 2.13
C LYS A 97 -6.91 0.55 2.63
N PRO A 98 -7.20 -0.41 1.72
CA PRO A 98 -7.71 -1.71 2.13
C PRO A 98 -6.79 -2.32 3.19
N GLN A 99 -7.40 -2.95 4.19
CA GLN A 99 -6.70 -3.75 5.19
C GLN A 99 -7.06 -5.20 4.96
N MET A 100 -6.22 -6.11 5.49
CA MET A 100 -6.53 -7.54 5.46
C MET A 100 -7.89 -7.77 6.11
N ALA A 101 -8.85 -8.22 5.31
CA ALA A 101 -10.24 -8.31 5.72
C ALA A 101 -10.58 -9.65 6.36
N SER A 102 -9.74 -10.67 6.12
CA SER A 102 -10.02 -12.07 6.45
C SER A 102 -8.77 -12.80 6.92
N VAL A 103 -8.99 -13.90 7.64
CA VAL A 103 -7.97 -14.92 7.94
C VAL A 103 -7.39 -15.57 6.68
N THR A 104 -8.07 -15.40 5.55
CA THR A 104 -7.67 -15.88 4.23
C THR A 104 -6.98 -14.83 3.38
N SER A 105 -6.59 -13.70 3.95
CA SER A 105 -5.80 -12.67 3.26
C SER A 105 -4.33 -12.74 3.71
N ALA A 106 -3.43 -12.18 2.91
CA ALA A 106 -2.04 -11.97 3.26
C ALA A 106 -1.54 -10.63 2.68
N ASP A 107 -0.72 -9.91 3.45
CA ASP A 107 0.02 -8.75 2.98
C ASP A 107 1.19 -9.20 2.11
N TYR A 108 1.44 -8.46 1.03
CA TYR A 108 2.46 -8.78 0.04
C TYR A 108 3.34 -7.55 -0.23
N LEU A 109 4.65 -7.74 -0.13
CA LEU A 109 5.65 -6.74 -0.48
C LEU A 109 6.76 -7.37 -1.32
N ARG A 110 6.93 -6.89 -2.56
CA ARG A 110 8.11 -7.16 -3.39
C ARG A 110 8.97 -5.91 -3.45
N ARG A 111 10.18 -6.00 -2.89
CA ARG A 111 11.19 -4.95 -2.92
C ARG A 111 12.46 -5.41 -3.61
N VAL A 112 13.21 -4.48 -4.17
CA VAL A 112 14.53 -4.73 -4.76
C VAL A 112 15.53 -3.78 -4.13
N ASP A 113 16.59 -4.33 -3.54
CA ASP A 113 17.73 -3.56 -3.03
C ASP A 113 18.88 -3.70 -4.02
N SER A 114 19.35 -2.58 -4.59
CA SER A 114 20.33 -2.59 -5.68
C SER A 114 21.51 -1.65 -5.44
N ILE A 115 22.70 -2.06 -5.89
CA ILE A 115 23.91 -1.23 -5.92
C ILE A 115 24.79 -1.63 -7.11
N GLY A 116 25.00 -0.69 -8.04
CA GLY A 116 25.66 -0.99 -9.31
C GLY A 116 24.86 -2.04 -10.10
N GLU A 117 25.51 -3.14 -10.48
CA GLU A 117 24.88 -4.25 -11.22
C GLU A 117 24.36 -5.38 -10.29
N ALA A 118 24.58 -5.26 -8.98
CA ALA A 118 24.15 -6.26 -8.00
C ALA A 118 22.79 -5.88 -7.41
N SER A 119 21.92 -6.87 -7.19
CA SER A 119 20.65 -6.66 -6.51
C SER A 119 20.17 -7.87 -5.73
N VAL A 120 19.31 -7.62 -4.74
CA VAL A 120 18.55 -8.64 -4.01
C VAL A 120 17.08 -8.34 -4.17
N VAL A 121 16.35 -9.27 -4.77
CA VAL A 121 14.89 -9.23 -4.85
C VAL A 121 14.35 -9.93 -3.61
N SER A 122 13.60 -9.21 -2.78
CA SER A 122 12.94 -9.78 -1.60
C SER A 122 11.42 -9.72 -1.77
N VAL A 123 10.76 -10.87 -1.62
CA VAL A 123 9.31 -11.00 -1.51
C VAL A 123 8.99 -11.37 -0.07
N LEU A 124 8.26 -10.50 0.61
CA LEU A 124 7.78 -10.70 1.97
C LEU A 124 6.26 -10.91 1.90
N ARG A 125 5.79 -11.96 2.58
CA ARG A 125 4.36 -12.24 2.73
C ARG A 125 4.03 -12.40 4.19
N THR A 126 3.03 -11.67 4.66
CA THR A 126 2.54 -11.77 6.05
C THR A 126 1.12 -12.30 6.04
N ASP A 127 0.90 -13.48 6.60
CA ASP A 127 -0.45 -14.03 6.72
C ASP A 127 -1.22 -13.42 7.91
N ALA A 128 -2.51 -13.74 8.01
CA ALA A 128 -3.36 -13.24 9.07
C ALA A 128 -2.98 -13.73 10.48
N SER A 129 -2.12 -14.74 10.61
CA SER A 129 -1.56 -15.19 11.89
C SER A 129 -0.34 -14.36 12.33
N GLY A 130 0.17 -13.51 11.43
CA GLY A 130 1.43 -12.79 11.62
C GLY A 130 2.65 -13.64 11.28
N THR A 131 2.50 -14.77 10.58
CA THR A 131 3.65 -15.51 10.07
C THR A 131 4.19 -14.78 8.84
N VAL A 132 5.50 -14.52 8.84
CA VAL A 132 6.19 -13.86 7.72
C VAL A 132 6.99 -14.89 6.95
N GLU A 133 6.72 -14.99 5.66
CA GLU A 133 7.54 -15.74 4.71
C GLU A 133 8.39 -14.77 3.88
N VAL A 134 9.67 -15.07 3.77
CA VAL A 134 10.63 -14.26 3.01
C VAL A 134 11.27 -15.14 1.95
N ASN A 135 11.03 -14.79 0.68
CA ASN A 135 11.68 -15.39 -0.47
C ASN A 135 12.64 -14.38 -1.09
N GLN A 136 13.90 -14.77 -1.27
CA GLN A 136 14.95 -13.90 -1.80
C GLN A 136 15.67 -14.51 -3.00
N GLU A 137 15.98 -13.67 -3.97
CA GLU A 137 16.79 -14.00 -5.13
C GLU A 137 17.92 -12.98 -5.27
N ASP A 138 19.15 -13.49 -5.32
CA ASP A 138 20.37 -12.69 -5.47
C ASP A 138 20.75 -12.60 -6.95
N ILE A 139 21.03 -11.39 -7.42
CA ILE A 139 21.43 -11.11 -8.81
C ILE A 139 22.83 -10.50 -8.80
N GLY A 140 23.77 -11.18 -9.46
CA GLY A 140 25.17 -10.78 -9.53
C GLY A 140 25.96 -11.06 -8.25
N ASP A 141 27.19 -10.55 -8.19
CA ASP A 141 28.05 -10.69 -7.01
C ASP A 141 27.68 -9.64 -5.96
N LEU A 142 27.10 -10.07 -4.84
CA LEU A 142 26.64 -9.16 -3.78
C LEU A 142 27.81 -8.52 -3.00
N PRO A 143 27.88 -7.18 -2.94
CA PRO A 143 28.77 -6.50 -1.99
C PRO A 143 28.37 -6.80 -0.54
N ALA A 144 29.34 -6.73 0.38
CA ALA A 144 29.13 -7.07 1.79
C ALA A 144 27.98 -6.28 2.46
N GLU A 145 27.81 -5.02 2.06
CA GLU A 145 26.76 -4.13 2.58
C GLU A 145 25.37 -4.64 2.17
N LEU A 146 25.19 -5.01 0.90
CA LEU A 146 23.94 -5.54 0.38
C LEU A 146 23.64 -6.94 0.93
N ALA A 147 24.67 -7.79 1.08
CA ALA A 147 24.52 -9.10 1.70
C ALA A 147 24.09 -9.02 3.18
N THR A 148 24.59 -8.02 3.92
CA THR A 148 24.18 -7.78 5.31
C THR A 148 22.72 -7.33 5.37
N ALA A 149 22.33 -6.34 4.56
CA ALA A 149 20.96 -5.87 4.48
C ALA A 149 19.97 -6.98 4.09
N ALA A 150 20.35 -7.86 3.17
CA ALA A 150 19.54 -9.02 2.79
C ALA A 150 19.33 -10.00 3.95
N GLY A 151 20.37 -10.23 4.77
CA GLY A 151 20.29 -11.02 5.99
C GLY A 151 19.31 -10.43 7.00
N ASP A 152 19.37 -9.12 7.23
CA ASP A 152 18.46 -8.43 8.15
C ASP A 152 16.98 -8.58 7.74
N ILE A 153 16.69 -8.60 6.44
CA ILE A 153 15.33 -8.83 5.90
C ILE A 153 14.82 -10.24 6.25
N ARG A 154 15.67 -11.27 6.19
CA ARG A 154 15.26 -12.65 6.55
C ARG A 154 14.87 -12.78 8.01
N ASP A 155 15.46 -11.97 8.87
CA ASP A 155 15.21 -11.95 10.30
C ASP A 155 14.11 -10.95 10.71
N GLN A 156 13.48 -10.27 9.73
CA GLN A 156 12.39 -9.35 10.02
C GLN A 156 11.19 -10.05 10.65
N ARG A 157 10.60 -9.33 11.60
CA ARG A 157 9.36 -9.71 12.25
C ARG A 157 8.26 -8.77 11.79
N PRO A 158 7.01 -9.22 11.74
CA PRO A 158 5.91 -8.33 11.42
C PRO A 158 5.80 -7.27 12.52
N LEU A 159 5.33 -6.08 12.15
CA LEU A 159 4.91 -5.08 13.12
C LEU A 159 3.75 -5.63 13.94
N ASP A 160 3.78 -5.35 15.25
CA ASP A 160 2.67 -5.67 16.14
C ASP A 160 1.43 -4.88 15.66
N PRO A 161 0.32 -5.53 15.30
CA PRO A 161 -0.87 -4.86 14.79
C PRO A 161 -1.45 -3.83 15.77
N ASP A 162 -1.24 -4.04 17.08
CA ASP A 162 -1.73 -3.16 18.14
C ASP A 162 -0.69 -2.10 18.56
N ALA A 163 0.47 -2.03 17.88
CA ALA A 163 1.51 -1.05 18.19
C ALA A 163 1.01 0.40 18.05
N ASP A 164 1.21 1.19 19.10
CA ASP A 164 1.02 2.65 19.07
C ASP A 164 2.26 3.31 18.46
N ILE A 165 2.24 3.48 17.14
CA ILE A 165 3.34 4.08 16.37
C ILE A 165 3.73 5.47 16.90
N PRO A 166 2.80 6.41 17.16
CA PRO A 166 3.11 7.68 17.81
C PRO A 166 3.90 7.58 19.12
N GLU A 167 3.72 6.53 19.92
CA GLU A 167 4.50 6.31 21.15
C GLU A 167 5.90 5.73 20.91
N LEU A 168 6.11 5.02 19.79
CA LEU A 168 7.39 4.36 19.44
C LEU A 168 8.39 5.29 18.74
N LEU A 169 7.89 6.33 18.07
CA LEU A 169 8.68 7.24 17.23
C LEU A 169 9.44 8.40 17.94
N PRO A 170 9.11 8.85 19.17
CA PRO A 170 9.85 9.92 19.82
C PRO A 170 11.35 9.61 19.91
N GLY A 171 12.18 10.51 19.37
CA GLY A 171 13.64 10.36 19.33
C GLY A 171 14.16 9.42 18.24
N LYS A 172 13.30 8.85 17.38
CA LYS A 172 13.70 8.08 16.21
C LYS A 172 14.05 9.00 15.04
N SER A 173 14.75 8.43 14.05
CA SER A 173 15.13 9.11 12.81
C SER A 173 14.06 8.91 11.73
N VAL A 174 14.09 9.72 10.66
CA VAL A 174 13.21 9.46 9.50
C VAL A 174 13.61 8.18 8.79
N ARG A 175 14.91 7.85 8.77
CA ARG A 175 15.40 6.54 8.33
C ARG A 175 14.64 5.39 8.99
N THR A 176 14.52 5.41 10.32
CA THR A 176 13.79 4.39 11.08
C THR A 176 12.32 4.31 10.68
N ALA A 177 11.67 5.46 10.46
CA ALA A 177 10.28 5.48 10.01
C ALA A 177 10.12 4.89 8.58
N LEU A 178 11.07 5.16 7.68
CA LEU A 178 11.11 4.58 6.33
C LEU A 178 11.40 3.07 6.36
N GLU A 179 12.25 2.60 7.26
CA GLU A 179 12.47 1.17 7.50
C GLU A 179 11.16 0.49 7.96
N MET A 180 10.45 1.10 8.91
CA MET A 180 9.15 0.59 9.39
C MET A 180 8.07 0.59 8.29
N LEU A 181 8.11 1.55 7.35
CA LEU A 181 7.20 1.57 6.19
C LEU A 181 7.41 0.39 5.22
N LEU A 182 8.53 -0.31 5.33
CA LEU A 182 8.83 -1.52 4.55
C LEU A 182 8.79 -2.79 5.40
N SER A 183 8.34 -2.70 6.66
CA SER A 183 8.22 -3.86 7.54
C SER A 183 6.96 -4.67 7.20
N PRO A 184 7.03 -6.01 7.30
CA PRO A 184 5.86 -6.86 7.18
C PRO A 184 4.79 -6.52 8.23
N GLY A 185 3.51 -6.77 7.91
CA GLY A 185 2.40 -6.50 8.82
C GLY A 185 2.05 -5.02 9.01
N LEU A 186 2.55 -4.14 8.14
CA LEU A 186 2.25 -2.71 8.19
C LEU A 186 0.76 -2.46 7.95
N THR A 187 0.07 -1.92 8.95
CA THR A 187 -1.34 -1.55 8.79
C THR A 187 -1.50 -0.17 8.15
N ALA A 188 -2.68 0.12 7.60
CA ALA A 188 -3.03 1.45 7.10
C ALA A 188 -2.88 2.55 8.18
N GLY A 189 -3.20 2.22 9.44
CA GLY A 189 -3.03 3.12 10.58
C GLY A 189 -1.55 3.39 10.87
N HIS A 190 -0.72 2.34 10.90
CA HIS A 190 0.72 2.48 11.07
C HIS A 190 1.35 3.32 9.97
N GLN A 191 0.97 3.07 8.71
CA GLN A 191 1.48 3.80 7.56
C GLN A 191 1.13 5.30 7.64
N ARG A 192 -0.11 5.64 7.99
CA ARG A 192 -0.54 7.02 8.24
C ARG A 192 0.36 7.67 9.30
N ASP A 193 0.56 7.01 10.43
CA ASP A 193 1.29 7.59 11.56
C ASP A 193 2.78 7.76 11.26
N LEU A 194 3.39 6.82 10.53
CA LEU A 194 4.76 6.94 10.03
C LEU A 194 4.92 8.14 9.10
N TYR A 195 4.01 8.34 8.12
CA TYR A 195 4.07 9.51 7.25
C TYR A 195 3.81 10.82 8.00
N ALA A 196 2.89 10.84 8.96
CA ALA A 196 2.62 12.01 9.80
C ALA A 196 3.86 12.41 10.62
N PHE A 197 4.62 11.43 11.11
CA PHE A 197 5.91 11.68 11.77
C PHE A 197 6.95 12.26 10.80
N ILE A 198 7.09 11.67 9.60
CA ILE A 198 8.04 12.15 8.59
C ILE A 198 7.70 13.57 8.12
N ALA A 199 6.40 13.91 8.01
CA ALA A 199 5.91 15.24 7.66
C ALA A 199 6.34 16.32 8.68
N GLN A 200 6.35 15.96 9.97
CA GLN A 200 6.72 16.88 11.06
C GLN A 200 8.23 17.02 11.23
N ALA A 201 9.02 16.10 10.66
CA ALA A 201 10.48 16.14 10.76
C ALA A 201 11.06 17.33 9.99
N GLU A 202 11.96 18.07 10.62
CA GLU A 202 12.71 19.13 9.93
C GLU A 202 13.70 18.52 8.92
N GLY A 203 14.04 19.26 7.86
CA GLY A 203 15.07 18.86 6.89
C GLY A 203 14.56 18.24 5.58
N SER A 204 13.29 17.81 5.52
CA SER A 204 12.66 17.29 4.31
C SER A 204 12.44 18.41 3.28
N ARG A 205 12.85 18.18 2.03
CA ARG A 205 12.63 19.10 0.91
C ARG A 205 12.30 18.35 -0.37
N VAL A 206 11.32 18.82 -1.14
CA VAL A 206 11.06 18.27 -2.48
C VAL A 206 12.19 18.67 -3.42
N VAL A 207 12.68 17.71 -4.20
CA VAL A 207 13.77 17.91 -5.16
C VAL A 207 13.38 17.56 -6.58
N ASP A 208 12.36 16.74 -6.78
CA ASP A 208 11.84 16.40 -8.09
C ASP A 208 10.35 16.06 -8.07
N TRP A 209 9.71 16.26 -9.21
CA TRP A 209 8.32 15.91 -9.50
C TRP A 209 8.30 15.13 -10.80
N GLU A 210 8.02 13.83 -10.77
CA GLU A 210 7.90 13.08 -12.01
C GLU A 210 6.57 13.40 -12.71
N SER A 211 6.66 13.76 -13.99
CA SER A 211 5.55 14.27 -14.78
C SER A 211 4.52 13.18 -15.10
N GLN A 212 3.33 13.24 -14.50
CA GLN A 212 2.00 12.79 -14.99
C GLN A 212 1.84 11.37 -15.62
N ARG A 213 2.88 10.52 -15.69
CA ARG A 213 2.80 9.17 -16.29
C ARG A 213 2.87 8.03 -15.28
N GLU A 214 3.28 8.31 -14.04
CA GLU A 214 3.29 7.38 -12.90
C GLU A 214 2.76 8.09 -11.65
N GLY A 215 1.47 8.47 -11.66
CA GLY A 215 0.78 8.86 -10.42
C GLY A 215 1.24 10.12 -9.69
N ASN A 216 1.96 11.05 -10.34
CA ASN A 216 2.53 12.27 -9.73
C ASN A 216 3.44 11.96 -8.52
N ALA A 217 4.44 11.11 -8.72
CA ALA A 217 5.44 10.82 -7.70
C ALA A 217 6.23 12.07 -7.26
N VAL A 218 6.57 12.11 -5.98
CA VAL A 218 7.30 13.21 -5.33
C VAL A 218 8.57 12.67 -4.72
N THR A 219 9.71 13.25 -5.10
CA THR A 219 11.01 12.89 -4.54
C THR A 219 11.42 13.90 -3.47
N ILE A 220 11.69 13.41 -2.28
CA ILE A 220 12.06 14.17 -1.09
C ILE A 220 13.50 13.82 -0.70
N GLU A 221 14.30 14.84 -0.47
CA GLU A 221 15.67 14.70 0.03
C GLU A 221 15.76 15.17 1.49
N ARG A 222 16.56 14.46 2.28
CA ARG A 222 16.96 14.80 3.65
C ARG A 222 18.47 14.74 3.77
N LYS A 223 19.11 15.92 3.75
CA LYS A 223 20.57 16.00 3.78
C LYS A 223 21.17 15.59 5.12
N GLU A 224 20.44 15.78 6.23
CA GLU A 224 20.96 15.47 7.56
C GLU A 224 21.16 13.97 7.78
N GLU A 225 20.43 13.14 7.04
CA GLU A 225 20.46 11.67 7.15
C GLU A 225 21.03 10.99 5.89
N ASP A 226 21.50 11.78 4.91
CA ASP A 226 21.92 11.32 3.58
C ASP A 226 20.88 10.42 2.90
N LEU A 227 19.61 10.84 2.94
CA LEU A 227 18.47 10.07 2.42
C LEU A 227 17.77 10.80 1.28
N THR A 228 17.37 10.05 0.26
CA THR A 228 16.43 10.49 -0.77
C THR A 228 15.36 9.44 -0.94
N PHE A 229 14.09 9.82 -0.94
CA PHE A 229 13.00 8.87 -1.13
C PHE A 229 11.90 9.43 -2.03
N THR A 230 11.25 8.54 -2.75
CA THR A 230 10.15 8.86 -3.66
C THR A 230 8.89 8.17 -3.19
N LEU A 231 7.76 8.88 -3.21
CA LEU A 231 6.46 8.34 -2.86
C LEU A 231 5.37 8.86 -3.79
N LEU A 232 4.23 8.16 -3.81
CA LEU A 232 3.00 8.58 -4.46
C LEU A 232 2.06 9.17 -3.40
N PRO A 233 1.91 10.51 -3.33
CA PRO A 233 1.10 11.13 -2.27
C PRO A 233 -0.36 10.70 -2.30
N GLU A 234 -0.91 10.42 -3.48
CA GLU A 234 -2.33 10.07 -3.66
C GLU A 234 -2.67 8.66 -3.17
N THR A 235 -1.68 7.78 -3.03
CA THR A 235 -1.88 6.40 -2.57
C THR A 235 -1.14 6.11 -1.28
N GLY A 236 -0.22 6.99 -0.84
CA GLY A 236 0.71 6.71 0.24
C GLY A 236 1.72 5.63 -0.09
N GLN A 237 1.89 5.24 -1.35
CA GLN A 237 2.88 4.23 -1.73
C GLN A 237 4.30 4.80 -1.66
N LEU A 238 5.17 4.15 -0.89
CA LEU A 238 6.61 4.39 -0.97
C LEU A 238 7.13 3.69 -2.24
N VAL A 239 7.81 4.44 -3.11
CA VAL A 239 8.28 3.94 -4.42
C VAL A 239 9.73 3.53 -4.32
N SER A 240 10.58 4.40 -3.77
CA SER A 240 12.00 4.11 -3.62
C SER A 240 12.63 4.89 -2.47
N VAL A 241 13.73 4.37 -1.95
CA VAL A 241 14.59 5.04 -0.98
C VAL A 241 16.05 4.74 -1.32
N THR A 242 16.84 5.80 -1.47
CA THR A 242 18.29 5.72 -1.62
C THR A 242 18.95 5.87 -0.25
N ASN A 243 20.01 5.08 -0.04
CA ASN A 243 20.79 5.00 1.18
C ASN A 243 19.99 4.52 2.39
N LEU A 244 18.91 3.74 2.24
CA LEU A 244 18.09 3.29 3.37
C LEU A 244 18.80 2.22 4.21
N VAL A 245 19.16 1.11 3.56
CA VAL A 245 19.73 -0.06 4.23
C VAL A 245 21.26 -0.04 4.27
N ALA A 246 21.90 0.62 3.30
CA ALA A 246 23.33 0.87 3.27
C ALA A 246 23.66 2.04 2.31
N PRO A 247 24.82 2.70 2.45
CA PRO A 247 25.26 3.74 1.53
C PRO A 247 25.31 3.26 0.07
N GLY A 248 24.80 4.06 -0.85
CA GLY A 248 24.75 3.75 -2.29
C GLY A 248 23.68 2.74 -2.70
N VAL A 249 22.99 2.08 -1.76
CA VAL A 249 21.92 1.14 -2.07
C VAL A 249 20.63 1.89 -2.36
N VAL A 250 19.97 1.54 -3.47
CA VAL A 250 18.62 1.98 -3.81
C VAL A 250 17.66 0.83 -3.53
N THR A 251 16.74 1.06 -2.59
CA THR A 251 15.61 0.19 -2.29
C THR A 251 14.41 0.64 -3.12
N THR A 252 13.88 -0.19 -4.01
CA THR A 252 12.61 0.05 -4.71
C THR A 252 11.52 -0.86 -4.19
N VAL A 253 10.29 -0.36 -4.13
CA VAL A 253 9.11 -1.20 -3.97
C VAL A 253 8.56 -1.46 -5.35
N ASP A 254 8.73 -2.68 -5.84
CA ASP A 254 8.30 -3.03 -7.19
C ASP A 254 6.81 -3.38 -7.21
N ALA A 255 6.30 -4.03 -6.15
CA ALA A 255 4.89 -4.31 -5.98
C ALA A 255 4.51 -4.41 -4.50
N ALA A 256 3.32 -3.96 -4.13
CA ALA A 256 2.79 -4.10 -2.78
C ALA A 256 1.26 -4.18 -2.80
N GLY A 257 0.66 -4.96 -1.92
CA GLY A 257 -0.80 -5.09 -1.86
C GLY A 257 -1.26 -6.21 -0.95
N ILE A 258 -2.54 -6.53 -1.06
CA ILE A 258 -3.14 -7.65 -0.34
C ILE A 258 -3.44 -8.73 -1.37
N VAL A 259 -3.23 -9.98 -0.99
CA VAL A 259 -3.55 -11.16 -1.78
C VAL A 259 -4.33 -12.15 -0.92
N SER A 260 -4.96 -13.14 -1.54
CA SER A 260 -5.48 -14.28 -0.79
C SER A 260 -4.34 -15.14 -0.25
N CYS A 261 -4.58 -15.86 0.85
CA CYS A 261 -3.67 -16.84 1.42
C CYS A 261 -3.23 -17.87 0.36
N VAL A 262 -4.15 -18.21 -0.55
CA VAL A 262 -3.87 -18.93 -1.79
C VAL A 262 -3.69 -17.89 -2.86
N ASN A 263 -2.45 -17.62 -3.22
CA ASN A 263 -2.09 -16.68 -4.27
C ASN A 263 -1.04 -17.30 -5.19
N ILE A 264 -1.07 -16.84 -6.44
CA ILE A 264 -0.15 -17.29 -7.47
C ILE A 264 0.69 -16.08 -7.86
N THR A 265 1.85 -15.96 -7.23
CA THR A 265 2.77 -14.83 -7.37
C THR A 265 4.16 -15.31 -7.78
N GLY A 266 5.01 -14.39 -8.26
CA GLY A 266 6.37 -14.70 -8.71
C GLY A 266 6.56 -14.49 -10.20
N VAL A 267 7.79 -14.19 -10.61
CA VAL A 267 8.13 -13.77 -12.00
C VAL A 267 8.14 -14.91 -13.01
N ALA A 268 8.16 -16.16 -12.55
CA ALA A 268 8.15 -17.38 -13.38
C ALA A 268 7.01 -18.35 -12.99
N GLY A 269 6.11 -17.92 -12.11
CA GLY A 269 5.12 -18.76 -11.46
C GLY A 269 5.70 -19.60 -10.31
N PRO A 270 4.90 -19.91 -9.29
CA PRO A 270 5.34 -20.72 -8.16
C PRO A 270 5.43 -22.19 -8.56
N SER A 271 6.45 -22.89 -8.08
CA SER A 271 6.61 -24.34 -8.25
C SER A 271 5.72 -25.16 -7.32
N GLU A 272 5.20 -24.53 -6.26
CA GLU A 272 4.33 -25.13 -5.26
C GLU A 272 3.21 -24.15 -4.89
N ILE A 273 1.98 -24.66 -4.76
CA ILE A 273 0.81 -23.89 -4.31
C ILE A 273 0.06 -24.73 -3.30
N SER A 274 -0.11 -24.21 -2.09
CA SER A 274 -1.11 -24.74 -1.16
C SER A 274 -2.47 -24.15 -1.50
N LEU A 275 -3.46 -24.99 -1.79
CA LEU A 275 -4.84 -24.59 -2.09
C LEU A 275 -5.69 -24.42 -0.84
N THR A 276 -5.07 -24.60 0.34
CA THR A 276 -5.69 -24.34 1.64
C THR A 276 -4.80 -23.39 2.45
N CYS A 277 -5.40 -22.44 3.18
CA CYS A 277 -4.61 -21.41 3.86
C CYS A 277 -3.73 -21.93 5.01
N ALA A 278 -4.13 -23.00 5.71
CA ALA A 278 -3.65 -23.26 7.08
C ALA A 278 -3.11 -24.67 7.34
N ASP A 279 -3.50 -25.67 6.54
CA ASP A 279 -3.28 -27.08 6.87
C ASP A 279 -2.59 -27.87 5.76
N ASN A 280 -2.36 -27.24 4.59
CA ASN A 280 -1.70 -27.85 3.42
C ASN A 280 -2.30 -29.22 3.03
N ASN A 281 -3.59 -29.43 3.29
CA ASN A 281 -4.28 -30.68 2.98
C ASN A 281 -4.57 -30.84 1.48
N TYR A 282 -4.32 -29.80 0.69
CA TYR A 282 -4.34 -29.85 -0.77
C TYR A 282 -3.17 -29.03 -1.32
N LEU A 283 -2.14 -29.74 -1.77
CA LEU A 283 -0.91 -29.14 -2.29
C LEU A 283 -0.74 -29.47 -3.77
N LEU A 284 -0.38 -28.46 -4.55
CA LEU A 284 0.14 -28.61 -5.90
C LEU A 284 1.65 -28.46 -5.84
N THR A 285 2.39 -29.41 -6.40
CA THR A 285 3.86 -29.44 -6.40
C THR A 285 4.40 -29.70 -7.81
N ASP A 286 5.69 -29.47 -8.00
CA ASP A 286 6.40 -29.68 -9.27
C ASP A 286 5.74 -28.96 -10.45
N LEU A 287 5.12 -27.80 -10.19
CA LEU A 287 4.39 -27.03 -11.19
C LEU A 287 5.34 -26.46 -12.24
N GLN A 288 5.12 -26.85 -13.50
CA GLN A 288 5.85 -26.35 -14.65
C GLN A 288 4.95 -25.49 -15.51
N TRP A 289 5.04 -24.18 -15.31
CA TRP A 289 4.22 -23.20 -16.00
C TRP A 289 4.64 -22.97 -17.46
N ASN A 290 3.64 -22.76 -18.30
CA ASN A 290 3.75 -22.30 -19.67
C ASN A 290 2.82 -21.10 -19.88
N GLY A 291 3.30 -20.08 -20.60
CA GLY A 291 2.53 -18.86 -20.84
C GLY A 291 2.33 -17.99 -19.59
N TRP A 292 3.23 -18.08 -18.60
CA TRP A 292 3.25 -17.20 -17.43
C TRP A 292 3.24 -15.72 -17.85
N GLU A 293 2.64 -14.85 -17.04
CA GLU A 293 2.33 -13.43 -17.33
C GLU A 293 1.31 -13.16 -18.45
N SER A 294 0.87 -14.17 -19.19
CA SER A 294 -0.19 -13.99 -20.21
C SER A 294 -1.59 -13.96 -19.58
N ALA A 295 -2.64 -13.79 -20.39
CA ALA A 295 -4.01 -13.83 -19.85
C ALA A 295 -4.41 -15.22 -19.29
N LEU A 296 -3.71 -16.28 -19.70
CA LEU A 296 -3.92 -17.66 -19.28
C LEU A 296 -2.56 -18.36 -19.17
N ALA A 297 -2.16 -18.74 -17.97
CA ALA A 297 -1.01 -19.60 -17.75
C ALA A 297 -1.49 -21.03 -17.47
N THR A 298 -0.75 -22.02 -17.96
CA THR A 298 -1.07 -23.45 -17.71
C THR A 298 0.15 -24.14 -17.13
N ALA A 299 -0.03 -25.05 -16.19
CA ALA A 299 1.03 -25.88 -15.65
C ALA A 299 0.62 -27.36 -15.63
N VAL A 300 1.64 -28.22 -15.68
CA VAL A 300 1.51 -29.61 -15.27
C VAL A 300 2.25 -29.76 -13.95
N GLY A 301 1.76 -30.64 -13.08
CA GLY A 301 2.41 -30.93 -11.82
C GLY A 301 1.75 -32.11 -11.11
N THR A 302 1.86 -32.10 -9.79
CA THR A 302 1.39 -33.17 -8.93
C THR A 302 0.47 -32.61 -7.86
N ALA A 303 -0.76 -33.13 -7.76
CA ALA A 303 -1.65 -32.86 -6.65
C ALA A 303 -1.38 -33.86 -5.51
N SER A 304 -1.36 -33.37 -4.28
CA SER A 304 -1.30 -34.16 -3.06
C SER A 304 -2.46 -33.77 -2.16
N ILE A 305 -3.43 -34.66 -2.00
CA ILE A 305 -4.69 -34.40 -1.29
C ILE A 305 -4.80 -35.33 -0.08
N ASN A 306 -5.06 -34.78 1.10
CA ASN A 306 -5.37 -35.54 2.30
C ASN A 306 -6.83 -35.99 2.28
N GLU A 307 -7.08 -37.29 2.48
CA GLU A 307 -8.44 -37.83 2.56
C GLU A 307 -9.18 -37.38 3.84
N CYS A 308 -8.46 -36.89 4.84
CA CYS A 308 -8.99 -36.37 6.11
C CYS A 308 -9.96 -37.33 6.84
N ASP A 309 -9.73 -38.64 6.74
CA ASP A 309 -10.50 -39.68 7.43
C ASP A 309 -9.61 -40.42 8.45
N PRO A 310 -9.93 -40.43 9.75
CA PRO A 310 -11.10 -39.84 10.42
C PRO A 310 -11.01 -38.33 10.66
N ASP A 311 -9.81 -37.78 10.58
CA ASP A 311 -9.53 -36.35 10.69
C ASP A 311 -8.29 -36.00 9.86
N CYS A 312 -8.05 -34.72 9.60
CA CYS A 312 -6.93 -34.30 8.77
C CYS A 312 -5.54 -34.52 9.42
N ALA A 313 -5.45 -34.64 10.74
CA ALA A 313 -4.17 -34.92 11.40
C ALA A 313 -3.79 -36.41 11.29
N GLY A 314 -4.78 -37.29 11.20
CA GLY A 314 -4.62 -38.74 11.09
C GLY A 314 -4.84 -39.33 9.69
N GLY A 315 -5.27 -38.53 8.72
CA GLY A 315 -5.58 -38.97 7.35
C GLY A 315 -4.35 -39.29 6.49
N THR A 316 -4.61 -39.91 5.34
CA THR A 316 -3.57 -40.27 4.36
C THR A 316 -3.57 -39.30 3.18
N PHE A 317 -2.39 -38.90 2.74
CA PHE A 317 -2.21 -38.17 1.49
C PHE A 317 -2.19 -39.12 0.29
N HIS A 318 -2.95 -38.75 -0.73
CA HIS A 318 -2.97 -39.38 -2.05
C HIS A 318 -2.34 -38.42 -3.05
N THR A 319 -1.52 -38.95 -3.95
CA THR A 319 -0.70 -38.14 -4.85
C THR A 319 -0.87 -38.60 -6.29
N PHE A 320 -1.20 -37.67 -7.20
CA PHE A 320 -1.46 -37.98 -8.61
C PHE A 320 -1.19 -36.77 -9.53
N PRO A 321 -0.92 -37.01 -10.83
CA PRO A 321 -0.68 -35.94 -11.79
C PRO A 321 -1.88 -35.01 -11.95
N ALA A 322 -1.62 -33.71 -12.06
CA ALA A 322 -2.62 -32.67 -12.22
C ALA A 322 -2.26 -31.72 -13.38
N ASP A 323 -3.29 -31.25 -14.07
CA ASP A 323 -3.25 -30.13 -15.01
C ASP A 323 -3.82 -28.90 -14.32
N VAL A 324 -3.13 -27.76 -14.43
CA VAL A 324 -3.48 -26.54 -13.70
C VAL A 324 -3.58 -25.37 -14.67
N SER A 325 -4.58 -24.51 -14.51
CA SER A 325 -4.70 -23.28 -15.29
C SER A 325 -4.97 -22.07 -14.40
N ALA A 326 -4.23 -20.99 -14.62
CA ALA A 326 -4.38 -19.72 -13.91
C ALA A 326 -4.86 -18.64 -14.88
N SER A 327 -5.93 -17.95 -14.52
CA SER A 327 -6.60 -16.95 -15.36
C SER A 327 -7.16 -15.79 -14.53
N GLU A 328 -7.82 -14.85 -15.22
CA GLU A 328 -8.41 -13.65 -14.62
C GLU A 328 -7.41 -12.80 -13.84
N LYS A 329 -6.42 -12.22 -14.52
CA LYS A 329 -5.50 -11.28 -13.87
C LYS A 329 -6.23 -10.04 -13.36
N ARG A 330 -5.98 -9.66 -12.11
CA ARG A 330 -6.50 -8.44 -11.49
C ARG A 330 -5.38 -7.70 -10.77
N SER A 331 -5.53 -6.39 -10.65
CA SER A 331 -4.66 -5.56 -9.82
C SER A 331 -5.14 -5.62 -8.37
N CYS A 332 -4.25 -6.07 -7.47
CA CYS A 332 -4.52 -6.23 -6.04
C CYS A 332 -3.69 -5.28 -5.17
N GLY A 333 -3.16 -4.22 -5.79
CA GLY A 333 -2.35 -3.21 -5.11
C GLY A 333 -1.48 -2.43 -6.06
N TYR A 334 -0.44 -1.82 -5.51
CA TYR A 334 0.58 -1.10 -6.28
C TYR A 334 1.39 -2.09 -7.11
N ASN A 335 1.30 -1.97 -8.45
CA ASN A 335 2.01 -2.80 -9.43
C ASN A 335 1.88 -4.33 -9.20
N LEU A 336 0.85 -4.75 -8.46
CA LEU A 336 0.60 -6.13 -8.11
C LEU A 336 -0.52 -6.69 -8.98
N GLU A 337 -0.14 -7.32 -10.09
CA GLU A 337 -1.05 -8.11 -10.93
C GLU A 337 -0.97 -9.57 -10.53
N VAL A 338 -2.10 -10.20 -10.23
CA VAL A 338 -2.16 -11.62 -9.84
C VAL A 338 -3.31 -12.32 -10.56
N TYR A 339 -3.12 -13.61 -10.84
CA TYR A 339 -4.23 -14.47 -11.30
C TYR A 339 -5.21 -14.68 -10.14
N THR A 340 -6.50 -14.41 -10.40
CA THR A 340 -7.54 -14.50 -9.38
C THR A 340 -8.44 -15.72 -9.54
N LYS A 341 -8.18 -16.56 -10.54
CA LYS A 341 -8.88 -17.82 -10.77
C LYS A 341 -7.88 -18.92 -11.08
N LEU A 342 -8.00 -20.05 -10.39
CA LEU A 342 -7.23 -21.27 -10.61
C LEU A 342 -8.16 -22.44 -10.90
N GLU A 343 -7.90 -23.20 -11.94
CA GLU A 343 -8.61 -24.45 -12.24
C GLU A 343 -7.61 -25.60 -12.14
N VAL A 344 -8.01 -26.67 -11.47
CA VAL A 344 -7.24 -27.91 -11.32
C VAL A 344 -8.05 -29.03 -11.95
N ASP A 345 -7.44 -29.69 -12.93
CA ASP A 345 -8.02 -30.76 -13.72
C ASP A 345 -7.16 -32.03 -13.64
N TYR A 346 -7.80 -33.16 -13.96
CA TYR A 346 -7.20 -34.48 -13.89
C TYR A 346 -7.54 -35.29 -15.14
N SER A 347 -6.62 -36.14 -15.61
CA SER A 347 -6.93 -37.04 -16.73
C SER A 347 -8.05 -38.03 -16.37
N GLU A 348 -8.83 -38.50 -17.36
CA GLU A 348 -9.90 -39.49 -17.13
C GLU A 348 -9.39 -40.80 -16.48
N GLU A 349 -8.13 -41.15 -16.70
CA GLU A 349 -7.50 -42.31 -16.06
C GLU A 349 -7.33 -42.08 -14.56
N VAL A 350 -6.79 -40.92 -14.18
CA VAL A 350 -6.61 -40.51 -12.78
C VAL A 350 -7.95 -40.39 -12.08
N GLN A 351 -8.94 -39.70 -12.67
CA GLN A 351 -10.28 -39.53 -12.06
C GLN A 351 -10.99 -40.87 -11.80
N ARG A 352 -10.72 -41.90 -12.62
CA ARG A 352 -11.30 -43.23 -12.45
C ARG A 352 -10.61 -44.04 -11.36
N ALA A 353 -9.30 -43.83 -11.19
CA ALA A 353 -8.49 -44.53 -10.20
C ALA A 353 -8.59 -43.90 -8.80
N GLU A 354 -8.68 -42.57 -8.74
CA GLU A 354 -8.58 -41.78 -7.51
C GLU A 354 -9.86 -40.95 -7.29
N PRO A 355 -10.74 -41.34 -6.36
CA PRO A 355 -11.99 -40.61 -6.11
C PRO A 355 -11.81 -39.14 -5.71
N LEU A 356 -10.69 -38.80 -5.07
CA LEU A 356 -10.33 -37.44 -4.66
C LEU A 356 -9.93 -36.54 -5.84
N ALA A 357 -9.57 -37.11 -6.99
CA ALA A 357 -9.14 -36.36 -8.16
C ALA A 357 -10.36 -35.83 -8.95
N GLN A 358 -11.08 -34.85 -8.40
CA GLN A 358 -12.20 -34.20 -9.08
C GLN A 358 -11.76 -32.83 -9.62
N PRO A 359 -12.17 -32.43 -10.83
CA PRO A 359 -11.95 -31.08 -11.32
C PRO A 359 -12.50 -30.02 -10.35
N GLU A 360 -11.68 -29.03 -10.04
CA GLU A 360 -12.01 -27.98 -9.08
C GLU A 360 -11.63 -26.59 -9.61
N THR A 361 -12.40 -25.59 -9.19
CA THR A 361 -12.15 -24.18 -9.51
C THR A 361 -12.03 -23.39 -8.20
N PHE A 362 -10.96 -22.63 -8.09
CA PHE A 362 -10.63 -21.79 -6.95
C PHE A 362 -10.69 -20.32 -7.37
N ASP A 363 -11.62 -19.58 -6.76
CA ASP A 363 -11.69 -18.12 -6.87
C ASP A 363 -10.80 -17.50 -5.79
N LEU A 364 -9.60 -17.06 -6.19
CA LEU A 364 -8.57 -16.57 -5.27
C LEU A 364 -8.79 -15.10 -4.88
N GLY A 365 -9.24 -14.25 -5.80
CA GLY A 365 -9.45 -12.83 -5.54
C GLY A 365 -8.17 -12.06 -5.13
N CYS A 366 -8.35 -10.89 -4.52
CA CYS A 366 -7.26 -10.04 -4.00
C CYS A 366 -7.08 -10.15 -2.47
N GLY A 367 -7.68 -11.17 -1.86
CA GLY A 367 -7.74 -11.30 -0.39
C GLY A 367 -8.89 -10.57 0.26
#